data_AF-A0AAV6BI32-F1
#
_entry.id   AF-A0AAV6BI32-F1
#
_cell.length_a   1.000
_cell.length_b   1.000
_cell.length_c   1.000
_cell.angle_alpha   90.00
_cell.angle_beta   90.00
_cell.angle_gamma   90.00
#
_symmetry.space_group_name_H-M   'P 1'
#
loop_
_entity.id
_entity.type
_entity.pdbx_description
1 polymer ?
#
loop_
_entity_poly.entity_id
_entity_poly.type
_entity_poly.pdbx_seq_one_letter_code
_entity_poly.pdbx_strand_id
1 'polypeptide(L)'
;RGYALVLTRGPDRFGLLIPEIPRLISGRDLREAPPANTDSELGDLFESVLENDHDQFHCLNYWRIFETIIPPVASPAGKSGSTERGN
;
A
#
# COMPACT_ATOMS: atom_id res chain seq x y z
N ARG A 1 -8.30 19.54 -11.82
CA ARG A 1 -9.29 18.65 -11.16
C ARG A 1 -8.54 17.37 -10.84
N GLY A 2 -8.61 16.86 -9.61
CA GLY A 2 -7.92 15.63 -9.19
C GLY A 2 -8.89 14.49 -8.93
N TYR A 3 -8.37 13.28 -8.80
CA TYR A 3 -9.11 12.08 -8.47
C TYR A 3 -8.66 11.55 -7.11
N ALA A 4 -9.41 10.60 -6.55
CA ALA A 4 -9.04 9.93 -5.31
C ALA A 4 -9.12 8.41 -5.49
N LEU A 5 -8.04 7.71 -5.16
CA LEU A 5 -8.05 6.26 -4.97
C LEU A 5 -8.47 5.97 -3.53
N VAL A 6 -9.60 5.28 -3.36
CA VAL A 6 -10.09 4.91 -2.02
C VAL A 6 -9.67 3.47 -1.71
N LEU A 7 -8.81 3.32 -0.70
CA LEU A 7 -8.35 2.04 -0.17
C LEU A 7 -9.04 1.75 1.17
N THR A 8 -9.30 0.47 1.45
CA THR A 8 -9.98 0.06 2.69
C THR A 8 -9.19 -1.01 3.43
N ARG A 9 -9.07 -0.87 4.75
CA ARG A 9 -8.51 -1.89 5.65
C ARG A 9 -9.48 -2.14 6.80
N GLY A 10 -10.25 -3.22 6.71
CA GLY A 10 -11.30 -3.49 7.69
C GLY A 10 -12.34 -2.34 7.72
N PRO A 11 -12.58 -1.69 8.88
CA PRO A 11 -13.51 -0.56 8.96
C PRO A 11 -12.93 0.77 8.42
N ASP A 12 -11.61 0.85 8.26
CA ASP A 12 -10.93 2.09 7.95
C ASP A 12 -10.90 2.37 6.43
N ARG A 13 -11.01 3.65 6.06
CA ARG A 13 -11.02 4.12 4.67
C ARG A 13 -10.01 5.24 4.46
N PHE A 14 -9.24 5.14 3.38
CA PHE A 14 -8.16 6.06 3.05
C PHE A 14 -8.30 6.56 1.63
N GLY A 15 -8.23 7.87 1.45
CA GLY A 15 -8.21 8.50 0.13
C GLY A 15 -6.80 8.93 -0.22
N LEU A 16 -6.26 8.38 -1.31
CA LEU A 16 -5.05 8.91 -1.94
C LEU A 16 -5.47 9.85 -3.08
N LEU A 17 -5.16 11.14 -2.93
CA LEU A 17 -5.37 12.11 -3.99
C LEU A 17 -4.34 11.92 -5.09
N ILE A 18 -4.82 11.78 -6.31
CA ILE A 18 -3.99 11.53 -7.50
C ILE A 18 -4.36 12.54 -8.59
N PRO A 19 -3.37 12.99 -9.39
CA PRO A 19 -3.60 14.00 -10.41
C PRO A 19 -4.48 13.47 -11.56
N GLU A 20 -4.42 12.16 -11.82
CA GLU A 20 -5.07 11.52 -12.97
C GLU A 20 -5.67 10.15 -12.58
N ILE A 21 -6.68 9.68 -13.33
CA ILE A 21 -7.28 8.35 -13.11
C ILE A 21 -6.25 7.27 -13.51
N PRO A 22 -5.96 6.28 -12.65
CA PRO A 22 -5.07 5.19 -12.98
C PRO A 22 -5.69 4.30 -14.05
N ARG A 23 -4.85 3.82 -14.98
CA ARG A 23 -5.27 2.82 -15.96
C ARG A 23 -5.11 1.42 -15.37
N LEU A 24 -6.06 0.54 -15.67
CA LEU A 24 -5.94 -0.88 -15.35
C LEU A 24 -5.02 -1.54 -16.39
N ILE A 25 -4.03 -2.29 -15.91
CA ILE A 25 -3.03 -3.00 -16.71
C ILE A 25 -3.14 -4.50 -16.38
N SER A 26 -2.84 -5.38 -17.34
CA SER A 26 -2.81 -6.80 -17.06
C SER A 26 -1.57 -7.16 -16.24
N GLY A 27 -1.72 -7.98 -15.21
CA GLY A 27 -0.59 -8.40 -14.36
C GLY A 27 0.52 -9.14 -15.13
N ARG A 28 0.20 -9.75 -16.29
CA ARG A 28 1.20 -10.40 -17.16
C ARG A 28 2.14 -9.40 -17.86
N ASP A 29 1.73 -8.14 -17.94
CA ASP A 29 2.51 -7.07 -18.56
C ASP A 29 3.45 -6.41 -17.53
N LEU A 30 3.32 -6.77 -16.24
CA LEU A 30 4.16 -6.28 -15.16
C LEU A 30 5.42 -7.14 -15.03
N ARG A 31 6.56 -6.47 -14.87
CA ARG A 31 7.84 -7.10 -14.53
C ARG A 31 8.19 -6.77 -13.08
N GLU A 32 8.91 -7.66 -12.42
CA GLU A 32 9.43 -7.40 -11.08
C GLU A 32 10.35 -6.17 -11.12
N ALA A 33 10.20 -5.29 -10.14
CA ALA A 33 11.03 -4.09 -10.08
C ALA A 33 12.51 -4.48 -9.85
N PRO A 34 13.47 -3.91 -10.61
CA PRO A 34 14.88 -4.15 -10.36
C PRO A 34 15.27 -3.63 -8.96
N PRO A 35 16.26 -4.26 -8.29
CA PRO A 35 16.68 -3.86 -6.95
C PRO A 35 17.21 -2.42 -6.95
N ALA A 36 16.43 -1.56 -6.29
CA ALA A 36 16.65 -0.17 -5.87
C ALA A 36 17.30 0.82 -6.86
N ASN A 37 16.49 1.82 -7.22
CA ASN A 37 16.91 3.14 -7.70
C ASN A 37 17.70 3.90 -6.60
N THR A 38 18.38 4.99 -6.97
CA THR A 38 19.20 5.84 -6.09
C THR A 38 18.47 6.57 -4.96
N ASP A 39 17.15 6.42 -4.84
CA ASP A 39 16.33 7.03 -3.78
C ASP A 39 15.79 5.95 -2.84
N SER A 40 16.28 5.94 -1.60
CA SER A 40 15.93 4.95 -0.59
C SER A 40 14.49 5.06 -0.08
N GLU A 41 13.88 6.26 -0.12
CA GLU A 41 12.50 6.43 0.35
C GLU A 41 11.49 5.91 -0.68
N LEU A 42 11.77 6.13 -1.97
CA LEU A 42 10.96 5.64 -3.08
C LEU A 42 11.25 4.17 -3.42
N GLY A 43 12.48 3.71 -3.20
CA GLY A 43 12.91 2.35 -3.50
C GLY A 43 12.04 1.29 -2.82
N ASP A 44 11.61 1.55 -1.58
CA ASP A 44 10.74 0.65 -0.83
C ASP A 44 9.28 0.62 -1.31
N LEU A 45 8.90 1.55 -2.19
CA LEU A 45 7.54 1.68 -2.73
C LEU A 45 7.38 1.06 -4.12
N PHE A 46 8.46 0.75 -4.83
CA PHE A 46 8.37 0.11 -6.15
C PHE A 46 8.09 -1.39 -6.00
N GLU A 47 6.96 -1.84 -6.54
CA GLU A 47 6.60 -3.27 -6.55
C GLU A 47 6.85 -3.89 -7.92
N SER A 48 6.57 -3.15 -8.98
CA SER A 48 6.74 -3.64 -10.35
C SER A 48 7.08 -2.51 -11.31
N VAL A 49 7.44 -2.90 -12.52
CA VAL A 49 7.67 -2.01 -13.64
C VAL A 49 6.80 -2.44 -14.80
N LEU A 50 6.16 -1.47 -15.45
CA LEU A 50 5.53 -1.64 -16.75
C LEU A 50 6.45 -1.07 -17.82
N GLU A 51 6.87 -1.91 -18.76
CA GLU A 51 7.61 -1.49 -19.94
C GLU A 51 6.72 -1.60 -21.17
N ASN A 52 6.66 -0.54 -21.96
CA ASN A 52 6.10 -0.56 -23.31
C ASN A 52 7.20 -0.14 -24.32
N ASP A 53 6.88 -0.13 -25.61
CA ASP A 53 7.87 0.15 -26.68
C ASP A 53 8.51 1.55 -26.61
N HIS A 54 7.98 2.45 -25.78
CA HIS A 54 8.36 3.85 -25.74
C HIS A 54 8.72 4.36 -24.33
N ASP A 55 8.18 3.74 -23.28
CA ASP A 55 8.21 4.24 -21.92
C ASP A 55 8.39 3.10 -20.89
N GLN A 56 8.97 3.46 -19.76
CA GLN A 56 9.06 2.64 -18.57
C GLN A 56 8.33 3.35 -17.42
N PHE A 57 7.39 2.65 -16.78
CA PHE A 57 6.62 3.17 -15.66
C PHE A 57 6.91 2.36 -14.40
N HIS A 58 7.25 3.05 -13.32
CA HIS A 58 7.31 2.45 -11.99
C HIS A 58 5.91 2.30 -11.41
N CYS A 59 5.53 1.07 -11.07
CA CYS A 59 4.27 0.78 -10.41
C CYS A 59 4.49 0.78 -8.89
N LEU A 60 3.84 1.73 -8.22
CA LEU A 60 3.94 1.93 -6.78
C LEU A 60 3.01 0.98 -6.03
N ASN A 61 3.51 0.42 -4.94
CA ASN A 61 2.70 -0.28 -3.95
C ASN A 61 2.04 0.76 -3.03
N TYR A 62 0.84 1.19 -3.40
CA TYR A 62 0.05 2.13 -2.59
C TYR A 62 -0.31 1.57 -1.21
N TRP A 63 -0.33 0.24 -1.05
CA TRP A 63 -0.57 -0.39 0.24
C TRP A 63 0.60 -0.21 1.21
N ARG A 64 1.85 -0.23 0.72
CA ARG A 64 3.03 0.10 1.54
C ARG A 64 3.01 1.56 2.00
N ILE A 65 2.62 2.50 1.14
CA ILE A 65 2.42 3.91 1.54
C ILE A 65 1.39 4.00 2.66
N PHE A 66 0.36 3.17 2.59
CA PHE A 66 -0.64 3.11 3.63
C PHE A 66 -0.08 2.55 4.96
N GLU A 67 0.76 1.50 4.91
CA GLU A 67 1.40 0.91 6.09
C GLU A 67 2.40 1.83 6.80
N THR A 68 3.05 2.75 6.08
CA THR A 68 3.98 3.71 6.68
C THR A 68 3.27 4.85 7.43
N ILE A 69 2.06 5.21 7.00
CA ILE A 69 1.28 6.29 7.62
C ILE A 69 0.45 5.77 8.79
N ILE A 70 -0.03 4.53 8.71
CA ILE A 70 -0.90 3.95 9.73
C ILE A 70 -0.26 2.70 10.30
N PRO A 71 0.23 2.77 11.56
CA PRO A 71 0.76 1.58 12.21
C PRO A 71 -0.33 0.51 12.22
N PRO A 72 0.01 -0.76 11.92
CA PRO A 72 -0.96 -1.84 11.93
C PRO A 72 -1.70 -1.81 13.25
N VAL A 73 -3.04 -1.77 13.18
CA VAL A 73 -3.89 -1.78 14.37
C VAL A 73 -3.45 -2.97 15.20
N ALA A 74 -2.83 -2.72 16.35
CA ALA A 74 -2.51 -3.78 17.28
C ALA A 74 -3.83 -4.49 17.56
N SER A 75 -3.91 -5.79 17.22
CA SER A 75 -5.07 -6.62 17.55
C SER A 75 -5.49 -6.27 18.98
N PRO A 76 -6.76 -5.91 19.23
CA PRO A 76 -7.20 -5.64 20.59
C PRO A 76 -6.90 -6.91 21.38
N ALA A 77 -5.90 -6.81 22.26
CA ALA A 77 -5.52 -7.89 23.15
C ALA A 77 -6.82 -8.42 23.75
N GLY A 78 -7.05 -9.72 23.58
CA GLY A 78 -8.22 -10.37 24.14
C GLY A 78 -8.37 -9.93 25.59
N LYS A 79 -9.52 -9.34 25.91
CA LYS A 79 -9.95 -9.13 27.29
C LYS A 79 -10.03 -10.51 27.95
N SER A 80 -8.91 -11.00 28.48
CA SER A 80 -8.94 -12.09 29.45
C SER A 80 -9.32 -11.44 30.78
N GLY A 81 -10.62 -11.42 31.02
CA GLY A 81 -11.22 -10.87 32.22
C GLY A 81 -10.61 -11.50 33.46
N SER A 82 -10.23 -10.62 34.39
CA SER A 82 -10.01 -10.93 35.80
C SER A 82 -11.12 -11.85 36.32
N THR A 83 -10.75 -13.00 36.89
CA THR A 83 -11.55 -13.60 37.97
C THR A 83 -10.59 -13.95 39.10
N GLU A 84 -10.35 -12.98 39.98
CA GLU A 84 -10.00 -13.30 41.36
C GLU A 84 -11.13 -14.19 41.92
N ARG A 85 -10.80 -15.42 42.28
CA ARG A 85 -11.57 -16.16 43.28
C ARG A 85 -10.65 -16.46 44.44
N GLY A 86 -10.72 -15.59 45.44
CA GLY A 86 -10.43 -16.01 46.81
C GLY A 86 -11.51 -16.96 47.28
N ASN A 87 -11.10 -18.11 47.81
CA ASN A 87 -11.59 -18.66 49.08
C ASN A 87 -10.60 -19.70 49.58
#